data_AF-A0A1V4WX27-F1
#
_entry.id   AF-A0A1V4WX27-F1
#
_cell.length_a   1.000
_cell.length_b   1.000
_cell.length_c   1.000
_cell.angle_alpha   90.00
_cell.angle_beta   90.00
_cell.angle_gamma   90.00
#
_symmetry.space_group_name_H-M   'P 1'
#
loop_
_entity.id
_entity.type
_entity.pdbx_description
1 polymer ?
#
loop_
_entity_poly.entity_id
_entity_poly.type
_entity_poly.pdbx_seq_one_letter_code
_entity_poly.pdbx_strand_id
1 'polypeptide(L)'
;MFVWLFHRISGVSLIVLFGIKILTSYFLFTQDKKPDWALSLHRQPVLDVLILLLFTFHSIYGIRTIIMDLGYRNEKRLFVAANVIASAISAVLLYLYLVIS
;
A
#
# COMPACT_ATOMS: atom_id res chain seq x y z
N MET A 1 1.46 15.93 -13.02
CA MET A 1 0.41 14.98 -13.48
C MET A 1 0.60 13.57 -12.92
N PHE A 2 1.80 12.97 -12.97
CA PHE A 2 2.04 11.60 -12.49
C PHE A 2 1.54 11.33 -11.06
N VAL A 3 1.93 12.16 -10.07
CA VAL A 3 1.55 11.97 -8.65
C VAL A 3 0.05 11.85 -8.46
N TRP A 4 -0.72 12.74 -9.11
CA TRP A 4 -2.17 12.73 -9.05
C TRP A 4 -2.77 11.44 -9.62
N LEU A 5 -2.31 11.02 -10.80
CA LEU A 5 -2.80 9.80 -11.46
C LEU A 5 -2.46 8.57 -10.63
N PHE A 6 -1.20 8.48 -10.18
CA PHE A 6 -0.72 7.41 -9.32
C PHE A 6 -1.53 7.34 -8.02
N HIS A 7 -1.76 8.48 -7.34
CA HIS A 7 -2.53 8.50 -6.10
C HIS A 7 -3.97 7.97 -6.30
N ARG A 8 -4.61 8.29 -7.43
CA ARG A 8 -5.96 7.80 -7.73
C ARG A 8 -5.98 6.30 -8.01
N ILE A 9 -5.09 5.83 -8.90
CA ILE A 9 -5.01 4.41 -9.27
C ILE A 9 -4.64 3.57 -8.05
N SER A 10 -3.59 3.97 -7.31
CA SER A 10 -3.17 3.28 -6.09
C SER A 10 -4.28 3.19 -5.05
N GLY A 11 -5.09 4.23 -4.88
CA GLY A 11 -6.24 4.21 -3.96
C GLY A 11 -7.26 3.15 -4.35
N VAL A 12 -7.67 3.10 -5.63
CA VAL A 12 -8.60 2.07 -6.12
C VAL A 12 -8.00 0.67 -6.01
N SER A 13 -6.73 0.50 -6.36
CA SER A 13 -6.03 -0.77 -6.20
C SER A 13 -5.98 -1.23 -4.75
N LEU A 14 -5.72 -0.32 -3.80
CA LEU A 14 -5.69 -0.65 -2.37
C LEU A 14 -7.05 -1.06 -1.83
N ILE A 15 -8.15 -0.44 -2.29
CA ILE A 15 -9.50 -0.88 -1.94
C ILE A 15 -9.71 -2.35 -2.32
N VAL A 16 -9.31 -2.73 -3.54
CA VAL A 16 -9.43 -4.12 -4.01
C VAL A 16 -8.51 -5.06 -3.22
N LEU A 17 -7.24 -4.69 -3.06
CA LEU A 17 -6.24 -5.54 -2.39
C LEU A 17 -6.57 -5.78 -0.91
N PHE A 18 -6.91 -4.73 -0.17
CA PHE A 18 -7.37 -4.88 1.22
C PHE A 18 -8.71 -5.59 1.29
N GLY A 19 -9.63 -5.35 0.35
CA GLY A 19 -10.88 -6.09 0.26
C GLY A 19 -10.66 -7.60 0.16
N ILE A 20 -9.72 -8.04 -0.69
CA ILE A 20 -9.30 -9.44 -0.78
C ILE A 20 -8.76 -9.94 0.56
N LYS A 21 -7.86 -9.19 1.21
CA LYS A 21 -7.26 -9.59 2.49
C LYS A 21 -8.30 -9.67 3.61
N ILE A 22 -9.21 -8.72 3.71
CA ILE A 22 -10.28 -8.70 4.71
C ILE A 22 -11.24 -9.87 4.47
N LEU A 23 -11.71 -10.06 3.23
CA LEU A 23 -12.64 -11.14 2.89
C LEU A 23 -12.03 -12.51 3.17
N THR A 24 -10.82 -12.76 2.68
CA THR A 24 -10.14 -14.05 2.92
C THR A 24 -9.84 -14.26 4.40
N SER A 25 -9.45 -13.21 5.15
CA SER A 25 -9.27 -13.31 6.61
C SER A 25 -10.56 -13.72 7.30
N TYR A 26 -11.71 -13.14 6.92
CA TYR A 26 -13.00 -13.50 7.50
C TYR A 26 -13.25 -15.00 7.42
N PHE A 27 -13.06 -15.62 6.25
CA PHE A 27 -13.19 -17.09 6.10
C PHE A 27 -12.15 -17.86 6.92
N LEU A 28 -10.90 -17.39 6.95
CA LEU A 28 -9.82 -18.07 7.67
C LEU A 28 -9.93 -17.98 9.19
N PHE A 29 -10.62 -16.97 9.73
CA PHE A 29 -10.83 -16.79 11.16
C PHE A 29 -12.16 -17.37 11.67
N THR A 30 -13.20 -17.42 10.85
CA THR A 30 -14.56 -17.77 11.31
C THR A 30 -14.99 -19.20 11.01
N GLN A 31 -14.33 -19.89 10.09
CA GLN A 31 -14.72 -21.24 9.69
C GLN A 31 -13.78 -22.30 10.26
N ASP A 32 -14.36 -23.34 10.86
CA ASP A 32 -13.59 -24.50 11.34
C ASP A 32 -12.88 -25.21 10.18
N LYS A 33 -13.58 -25.39 9.05
CA LYS A 33 -13.01 -25.90 7.81
C LYS A 33 -12.68 -24.75 6.86
N LYS A 34 -11.41 -24.36 6.84
CA LYS A 34 -10.90 -23.25 6.03
C LYS A 34 -10.98 -23.59 4.53
N PRO A 35 -11.58 -22.73 3.69
CA PRO A 35 -11.64 -22.96 2.25
C PRO A 35 -10.26 -22.78 1.60
N ASP A 36 -9.88 -23.72 0.72
CA ASP A 36 -8.56 -23.72 0.05
C ASP A 36 -8.33 -22.48 -0.80
N TRP A 37 -9.38 -21.97 -1.47
CA TRP A 37 -9.27 -20.76 -2.28
C TRP A 37 -8.93 -19.52 -1.43
N ALA A 38 -9.50 -19.43 -0.22
CA ALA A 38 -9.26 -18.30 0.67
C ALA A 38 -7.82 -18.37 1.19
N LEU A 39 -7.36 -19.56 1.56
CA LEU A 39 -5.99 -19.78 2.00
C LEU A 39 -4.96 -19.48 0.89
N SER A 40 -5.21 -20.01 -0.32
CA SER A 40 -4.34 -19.84 -1.48
C SER A 40 -4.21 -18.38 -1.88
N LEU A 41 -5.33 -17.65 -1.92
CA LEU A 41 -5.33 -16.23 -2.28
C LEU A 41 -4.74 -15.36 -1.17
N HIS A 42 -5.07 -15.63 0.10
CA HIS A 42 -4.56 -14.86 1.23
C HIS A 42 -3.04 -14.95 1.36
N ARG A 43 -2.43 -16.09 1.01
CA ARG A 43 -0.99 -16.31 1.13
C ARG A 43 -0.17 -15.87 -0.09
N GLN A 44 -0.79 -15.28 -1.11
CA GLN A 44 -0.05 -14.84 -2.29
C GLN A 44 0.90 -13.68 -1.96
N PRO A 45 2.23 -13.88 -2.05
CA PRO A 45 3.20 -12.87 -1.62
C PRO A 45 3.18 -11.63 -2.51
N VAL A 46 2.78 -11.78 -3.78
CA VAL A 46 2.59 -10.65 -4.70
C VAL A 46 1.55 -9.67 -4.16
N LEU A 47 0.48 -10.14 -3.51
CA LEU A 47 -0.53 -9.25 -2.95
C LEU A 47 0.04 -8.44 -1.79
N ASP A 48 0.85 -9.06 -0.92
CA ASP A 48 1.48 -8.38 0.22
C ASP A 48 2.48 -7.33 -0.24
N VAL A 49 3.35 -7.69 -1.18
CA VAL A 49 4.33 -6.76 -1.77
C VAL A 49 3.62 -5.57 -2.43
N LEU A 50 2.56 -5.83 -3.21
CA LEU A 50 1.77 -4.76 -3.83
C LEU A 50 1.10 -3.87 -2.79
N ILE A 51 0.51 -4.43 -1.73
CA ILE A 51 -0.09 -3.66 -0.64
C ILE A 51 0.96 -2.77 0.02
N LEU A 52 2.12 -3.34 0.41
CA LEU A 52 3.18 -2.58 1.08
C LEU A 52 3.67 -1.40 0.24
N LEU A 53 3.92 -1.63 -1.05
CA LEU A 53 4.37 -0.59 -1.97
C LEU A 53 3.29 0.47 -2.21
N LEU A 54 2.10 0.04 -2.63
CA LEU A 54 1.03 0.96 -3.00
C LEU A 54 0.55 1.76 -1.79
N PHE A 55 0.41 1.13 -0.62
CA PHE A 55 -0.01 1.81 0.61
C PHE A 55 1.00 2.88 1.00
N THR A 56 2.28 2.54 1.03
CA THR A 56 3.35 3.49 1.41
C THR A 56 3.36 4.71 0.50
N PHE A 57 3.39 4.50 -0.83
CA PHE A 57 3.41 5.62 -1.76
C PHE A 57 2.10 6.42 -1.77
N HIS A 58 0.95 5.75 -1.66
CA HIS A 58 -0.36 6.40 -1.58
C HIS A 58 -0.44 7.33 -0.35
N SER A 59 -0.08 6.81 0.83
CA SER A 59 -0.10 7.59 2.07
C SER A 59 0.85 8.79 2.03
N ILE A 60 2.08 8.60 1.55
CA ILE A 60 3.05 9.70 1.46
C ILE A 60 2.62 10.76 0.44
N TYR A 61 2.05 10.36 -0.69
CA TYR A 61 1.49 11.32 -1.65
C TYR A 61 0.22 12.02 -1.14
N GLY A 62 -0.60 11.36 -0.34
CA GLY A 62 -1.73 11.99 0.35
C GLY A 62 -1.26 13.06 1.33
N ILE A 63 -0.23 12.76 2.13
CA ILE A 63 0.41 13.73 3.03
C ILE A 63 1.00 14.90 2.24
N ARG A 64 1.67 14.64 1.11
CA ARG A 64 2.15 15.69 0.22
C ARG A 64 1.01 16.62 -0.22
N THR A 65 -0.14 16.07 -0.62
CA THR A 65 -1.31 16.87 -1.01
C THR A 65 -1.78 17.75 0.14
N ILE A 66 -1.95 17.18 1.34
CA ILE A 66 -2.34 17.92 2.55
C ILE A 66 -1.35 19.07 2.82
N ILE A 67 -0.04 18.82 2.74
CA ILE A 67 0.99 19.86 2.97
C ILE A 67 0.89 21.00 1.95
N MET A 68 0.61 20.69 0.68
CA MET A 68 0.40 21.73 -0.33
C MET A 68 -0.88 22.52 -0.09
N ASP A 69 -1.96 21.85 0.32
CA ASP A 69 -3.24 22.49 0.64
C ASP A 69 -3.12 23.43 1.84
N LEU A 70 -2.20 23.14 2.78
CA LEU A 70 -1.82 24.02 3.89
C LEU A 70 -0.89 25.19 3.49
N GLY A 71 -0.59 25.36 2.19
CA GLY A 71 0.09 26.54 1.66
C GLY A 71 1.58 26.37 1.37
N TYR A 72 2.14 25.16 1.47
CA TYR A 72 3.53 24.92 1.08
C TYR A 72 3.69 24.99 -0.46
N ARG A 73 4.52 25.90 -0.95
CA ARG A 73 4.61 26.23 -2.40
C ARG A 73 5.76 25.57 -3.17
N ASN A 74 6.73 24.94 -2.51
CA ASN A 74 7.88 24.35 -3.20
C ASN A 74 7.63 22.90 -3.62
N GLU A 75 6.77 22.72 -4.62
CA GLU A 75 6.32 21.40 -5.08
C GLU A 75 7.44 20.44 -5.47
N LYS A 76 8.53 20.93 -6.07
CA LYS A 76 9.67 20.10 -6.49
C LYS A 76 10.39 19.49 -5.30
N ARG A 77 10.69 20.29 -4.27
CA ARG A 77 11.32 19.79 -3.05
C ARG A 77 10.42 18.77 -2.35
N LEU A 78 9.13 19.06 -2.25
CA LEU A 78 8.18 18.15 -1.62
C LEU A 78 7.99 16.85 -2.40
N PHE A 79 8.00 16.91 -3.74
CA PHE A 79 7.98 15.73 -4.60
C PHE A 79 9.20 14.84 -4.38
N VAL A 80 10.41 15.42 -4.36
CA VAL A 80 11.64 14.65 -4.12
C VAL A 80 11.63 14.04 -2.71
N ALA A 81 11.29 14.84 -1.69
CA ALA A 81 11.20 14.36 -0.32
C ALA A 81 10.20 13.20 -0.18
N ALA A 82 9.00 13.34 -0.76
CA ALA A 82 7.98 12.30 -0.77
C ALA A 82 8.49 11.00 -1.41
N ASN A 83 9.18 11.07 -2.55
CA ASN A 83 9.71 9.88 -3.22
C ASN A 83 10.82 9.20 -2.42
N VAL A 84 11.75 9.98 -1.85
CA VAL A 84 12.85 9.44 -1.03
C VAL A 84 12.29 8.76 0.23
N ILE A 85 11.38 9.42 0.93
CA ILE A 85 10.77 8.88 2.15
C ILE A 85 9.96 7.62 1.84
N ALA A 86 9.09 7.66 0.81
CA ALA A 86 8.29 6.51 0.43
C ALA A 86 9.15 5.32 -0.03
N SER A 87 10.23 5.57 -0.77
CA SER A 87 11.17 4.54 -1.21
C SER A 87 11.92 3.92 -0.03
N ALA A 88 12.39 4.73 0.91
CA ALA A 88 13.09 4.25 2.10
C ALA A 88 12.17 3.39 2.99
N ILE A 89 10.96 3.87 3.28
CA ILE A 89 9.97 3.11 4.05
C ILE A 89 9.61 1.80 3.33
N SER A 90 9.38 1.87 2.02
CA SER A 90 9.08 0.68 1.21
C SER A 90 10.22 -0.34 1.25
N ALA A 91 11.47 0.09 1.11
CA ALA A 91 12.63 -0.80 1.17
C ALA A 91 12.75 -1.48 2.54
N VAL A 92 12.54 -0.74 3.63
CA VAL A 92 12.55 -1.30 4.99
C VAL A 92 11.40 -2.31 5.17
N LEU A 93 10.18 -1.97 4.76
CA LEU A 93 9.03 -2.87 4.87
C LEU A 93 9.20 -4.14 4.05
N LEU A 94 9.72 -4.03 2.82
CA LEU A 94 10.02 -5.18 1.98
C LEU A 94 11.14 -6.03 2.57
N TYR A 95 12.20 -5.42 3.11
CA TYR A 95 13.25 -6.16 3.80
C TYR A 95 12.68 -6.95 4.99
N LEU A 96 11.88 -6.30 5.85
CA LEU A 96 11.22 -6.96 6.98
C LEU A 96 10.30 -8.09 6.51
N TYR A 97 9.52 -7.85 5.46
CA TYR A 97 8.67 -8.88 4.86
C TYR A 97 9.50 -10.09 4.41
N LEU A 98 10.58 -9.88 3.66
CA LEU A 98 11.40 -10.98 3.14
C LEU A 98 12.18 -11.76 4.21
N VAL A 99 12.45 -11.15 5.37
CA VAL A 99 13.22 -11.78 6.45
C VAL A 99 12.31 -12.48 7.47
N ILE A 100 11.10 -11.97 7.72
CA ILE A 100 10.22 -12.44 8.80
C ILE A 100 9.12 -13.38 8.28
N SER A 101 8.74 -13.28 7.01
CA SER A 101 7.64 -14.07 6.40
C SER A 101 8.10 -15.44 5.93
#